data_AF-A0A1B0D575-F1
#
_entry.id   AF-A0A1B0D575-F1
#
_cell.length_a   1.000
_cell.length_b   1.000
_cell.length_c   1.000
_cell.angle_alpha   90.00
_cell.angle_beta   90.00
_cell.angle_gamma   90.00
#
_symmetry.space_group_name_H-M   'P 1'
#
loop_
_entity.id
_entity.type
_entity.pdbx_description
1 polymer ?
#
loop_
_entity_poly.entity_id
_entity_poly.type
_entity_poly.pdbx_seq_one_letter_code
_entity_poly.pdbx_strand_id
1 'polypeptide(L)'
;MSFNLIKTVENGLMYVEAVPSGWEVNGILSWPTSGNIERFRSNANSLPGGIWITCPCVVMSAHKTFREAIHMESLPEMLSTGRKDEKIRFLREGTKRIKDAPKVPRSQ
;
A
#
# COMPACT_ATOMS: atom_id res chain seq x y z
N MET A 1 13.42 11.11 -4.30
CA MET A 1 12.29 10.24 -3.89
C MET A 1 12.68 8.79 -4.12
N SER A 2 12.29 7.89 -3.23
CA SER A 2 12.61 6.46 -3.24
C SER A 2 11.33 5.60 -3.25
N PHE A 3 11.49 4.28 -3.32
CA PHE A 3 10.42 3.29 -3.25
C PHE A 3 10.61 2.42 -2.01
N ASN A 4 9.51 2.07 -1.35
CA ASN A 4 9.50 1.16 -0.22
C ASN A 4 8.92 -0.18 -0.68
N LEU A 5 9.54 -1.26 -0.22
CA LEU A 5 8.90 -2.58 -0.21
C LEU A 5 8.12 -2.67 1.10
N ILE A 6 6.80 -2.74 1.01
CA ILE A 6 5.92 -2.81 2.17
C ILE A 6 5.29 -4.18 2.28
N LYS A 7 4.90 -4.54 3.49
CA LYS A 7 4.12 -5.70 3.81
C LYS A 7 2.80 -5.29 4.46
N THR A 8 1.69 -5.79 3.95
CA THR A 8 0.36 -5.64 4.55
C THR A 8 -0.18 -7.00 4.97
N VAL A 9 -1.08 -7.01 5.95
CA VAL A 9 -1.81 -8.21 6.37
C VAL A 9 -3.30 -7.92 6.21
N GLU A 10 -3.93 -8.60 5.28
CA GLU A 10 -5.34 -8.38 4.95
C GLU A 10 -6.07 -9.73 5.00
N ASN A 11 -7.08 -9.83 5.87
CA ASN A 11 -7.85 -11.07 6.09
C ASN A 11 -6.97 -12.31 6.38
N GLY A 12 -5.86 -12.11 7.10
CA GLY A 12 -4.91 -13.18 7.42
C GLY A 12 -3.96 -13.57 6.28
N LEU A 13 -4.07 -12.93 5.12
CA LEU A 13 -3.15 -13.07 3.99
C LEU A 13 -2.10 -11.95 4.04
N MET A 14 -0.86 -12.30 3.74
CA MET A 14 0.24 -11.34 3.69
C MET A 14 0.49 -10.94 2.24
N TYR A 15 0.58 -9.64 1.99
CA TYR A 15 0.91 -9.09 0.69
C TYR A 15 2.18 -8.27 0.80
N VAL A 16 3.05 -8.38 -0.19
CA VAL A 16 4.30 -7.62 -0.29
C VAL A 16 4.25 -6.83 -1.57
N GLU A 17 4.46 -5.52 -1.49
CA GLU A 17 4.31 -4.62 -2.64
C GLU A 17 5.34 -3.49 -2.64
N ALA A 18 5.88 -3.18 -3.81
CA ALA A 18 6.70 -2.00 -4.05
C ALA A 18 5.83 -0.75 -4.27
N VAL A 19 6.01 0.28 -3.45
CA VAL A 19 5.26 1.55 -3.54
C VAL A 19 6.21 2.75 -3.46
N PRO A 20 5.82 3.93 -3.99
CA PRO A 20 6.52 5.16 -3.69
C PRO A 20 6.60 5.40 -2.18
N SER A 21 7.76 5.81 -1.68
CA SER A 21 7.99 6.04 -0.24
C SER A 21 6.98 6.99 0.38
N GLY A 22 6.50 8.00 -0.35
CA GLY A 22 5.49 8.95 0.12
C GLY A 22 4.08 8.38 0.28
N TRP A 23 3.83 7.12 -0.06
CA TRP A 23 2.54 6.47 0.17
C TRP A 23 2.42 5.88 1.56
N GLU A 24 3.55 5.61 2.21
CA GLU A 24 3.60 5.11 3.57
C GLU A 24 3.99 6.26 4.51
N VAL A 25 3.22 6.44 5.58
CA VAL A 25 3.52 7.39 6.65
C VAL A 25 3.15 6.75 7.98
N ASN A 26 4.15 6.59 8.87
CA ASN A 26 3.99 6.06 10.23
C ASN A 26 3.28 4.69 10.30
N GLY A 27 3.65 3.77 9.41
CA GLY A 27 3.07 2.42 9.33
C GLY A 27 1.69 2.37 8.68
N ILE A 28 1.23 3.48 8.08
CA ILE A 28 -0.04 3.54 7.34
C ILE A 28 0.26 3.72 5.86
N LEU A 29 -0.15 2.73 5.06
CA LEU A 29 -0.12 2.81 3.60
C LEU A 29 -1.37 3.52 3.11
N SER A 30 -1.20 4.47 2.20
CA SER A 30 -2.27 4.99 1.35
C SER A 30 -2.26 4.31 -0.01
N TRP A 31 -3.42 3.79 -0.44
CA TRP A 31 -3.53 3.01 -1.66
C TRP A 31 -4.61 3.55 -2.63
N PRO A 32 -4.31 3.69 -3.94
CA PRO A 32 -5.29 4.12 -4.92
C PRO A 32 -6.41 3.08 -5.12
N THR A 33 -7.65 3.52 -5.01
CA THR A 33 -8.84 2.69 -5.25
C THR A 33 -9.24 2.63 -6.72
N SER A 34 -8.81 3.60 -7.53
CA SER A 34 -9.19 3.75 -8.93
C SER A 34 -8.03 4.20 -9.80
N GLY A 35 -8.21 4.10 -11.12
CA GLY A 35 -7.19 4.46 -12.11
C GLY A 35 -6.15 3.36 -12.36
N ASN A 36 -5.05 3.74 -13.03
CA ASN A 36 -3.96 2.82 -13.37
C ASN A 36 -2.95 2.75 -12.22
N ILE A 37 -3.17 1.78 -11.32
CA ILE A 37 -2.37 1.58 -10.10
C ILE A 37 -0.88 1.38 -10.43
N GLU A 38 -0.55 0.56 -11.44
CA GLU A 38 0.85 0.31 -11.84
C GLU A 38 1.54 1.60 -12.31
N ARG A 39 0.80 2.48 -12.99
CA ARG A 39 1.32 3.81 -13.39
C ARG A 39 1.59 4.71 -12.17
N PHE A 40 0.73 4.65 -11.14
CA PHE A 40 0.96 5.40 -9.91
C PHE A 40 2.15 4.83 -9.13
N ARG A 41 2.24 3.50 -9.00
CA ARG A 41 3.31 2.81 -8.29
C ARG A 41 4.69 3.06 -8.90
N SER A 42 4.79 3.13 -10.22
CA SER A 42 6.07 3.40 -10.92
C SER A 42 6.54 4.86 -10.85
N ASN A 43 5.69 5.79 -10.42
CA ASN A 43 6.02 7.20 -10.29
C ASN A 43 6.34 7.56 -8.82
N ALA A 44 7.63 7.79 -8.51
CA ALA A 44 8.09 8.14 -7.18
C ALA A 44 7.49 9.45 -6.61
N ASN A 45 6.98 10.33 -7.47
CA ASN A 45 6.33 11.58 -7.09
C ASN A 45 4.81 11.47 -7.02
N SER A 46 4.24 10.28 -7.27
CA SER A 46 2.81 10.07 -7.08
C SER A 46 2.48 10.27 -5.60
N LEU A 47 1.56 11.17 -5.30
CA LEU A 47 1.11 11.42 -3.94
C LEU A 47 -0.27 10.81 -3.70
N PRO A 48 -0.58 10.40 -2.46
CA PRO A 48 -1.92 9.98 -2.09
C PRO A 48 -2.97 11.07 -2.38
N GLY A 49 -4.07 10.68 -3.02
CA GLY A 49 -5.22 11.54 -3.26
C GLY A 49 -6.33 11.33 -2.22
N GLY A 50 -7.26 12.29 -2.10
CA GLY A 50 -8.33 12.23 -1.09
C GLY A 50 -9.33 11.06 -1.20
N ILE A 51 -9.29 10.29 -2.29
CA ILE A 51 -10.12 9.09 -2.51
C ILE A 51 -9.37 7.77 -2.28
N TRP A 52 -8.10 7.85 -1.88
CA TRP A 52 -7.29 6.68 -1.59
C TRP A 52 -7.70 6.12 -0.23
N ILE A 53 -7.63 4.81 -0.12
CA ILE A 53 -7.88 4.12 1.15
C ILE A 53 -6.58 4.03 1.94
N THR A 54 -6.71 3.78 3.23
CA THR A 54 -5.56 3.55 4.09
C THR A 54 -5.63 2.17 4.72
N CYS A 55 -4.48 1.53 4.88
CA CYS A 55 -4.35 0.26 5.59
C CYS A 55 -3.03 0.20 6.38
N PRO A 56 -2.98 -0.56 7.48
CA PRO A 56 -1.73 -0.78 8.21
C PRO A 56 -0.71 -1.55 7.35
N CYS A 57 0.55 -1.14 7.42
CA CYS A 57 1.65 -1.79 6.72
C CYS A 57 2.95 -1.76 7.53
N VAL A 58 3.92 -2.56 7.11
CA VAL A 58 5.28 -2.58 7.64
C VAL A 58 6.25 -2.38 6.48
N VAL A 59 7.13 -1.39 6.58
CA VAL A 59 8.22 -1.20 5.60
C VAL A 59 9.26 -2.29 5.84
N MET A 60 9.53 -3.08 4.81
CA MET A 60 10.55 -4.14 4.83
C MET A 60 11.92 -3.60 4.40
N SER A 61 11.95 -2.83 3.32
CA SER A 61 13.18 -2.27 2.76
C SER A 61 12.88 -1.03 1.92
N ALA A 62 13.90 -0.20 1.69
CA ALA A 62 13.82 0.97 0.85
C ALA A 62 14.81 0.85 -0.33
N HIS A 63 14.38 1.31 -1.50
CA HIS A 63 15.09 1.19 -2.77
C HIS A 63 15.09 2.51 -3.52
N LYS A 64 16.17 2.79 -4.27
CA LYS A 64 16.28 4.04 -5.03
C LYS A 64 15.40 4.03 -6.27
N THR A 65 15.20 2.87 -6.88
CA THR A 65 14.45 2.73 -8.13
C THR A 65 13.26 1.77 -7.99
N PHE A 66 12.23 2.01 -8.81
CA PHE A 66 11.06 1.13 -8.87
C PHE A 66 11.44 -0.28 -9.32
N ARG A 67 12.42 -0.38 -10.24
CA ARG A 67 12.90 -1.65 -10.77
C ARG A 67 13.52 -2.54 -9.69
N GLU A 68 14.33 -1.97 -8.79
CA GLU A 68 14.88 -2.68 -7.64
C GLU A 68 13.78 -3.17 -6.70
N ALA A 69 12.82 -2.28 -6.38
CA ALA A 69 11.73 -2.63 -5.47
C ALA A 69 10.81 -3.74 -6.02
N ILE A 70 10.42 -3.65 -7.30
CA ILE A 70 9.63 -4.70 -8.00
C ILE A 70 10.42 -6.01 -8.09
N HIS A 71 11.74 -5.93 -8.31
CA HIS A 71 12.56 -7.14 -8.32
C HIS A 71 12.48 -7.87 -6.97
N MET A 72 12.60 -7.14 -5.86
CA MET A 72 12.44 -7.70 -4.51
C MET A 72 11.02 -8.25 -4.26
N GLU A 73 9.97 -7.53 -4.69
CA GLU A 73 8.59 -8.01 -4.63
C GLU A 73 8.40 -9.36 -5.35
N SER A 74 9.09 -9.55 -6.47
CA SER A 74 9.01 -10.77 -7.27
C SER A 74 9.82 -11.96 -6.72
N LEU A 75 10.63 -11.76 -5.68
CA LEU A 75 11.47 -12.83 -5.13
C LEU A 75 10.62 -13.91 -4.45
N PRO A 76 10.88 -15.20 -4.70
CA PRO A 76 10.13 -16.31 -4.11
C PRO A 76 10.08 -16.28 -2.57
N GLU A 77 11.14 -15.80 -1.94
CA GLU A 77 11.26 -15.63 -0.48
C GLU A 77 10.21 -14.65 0.07
N MET A 78 9.83 -13.64 -0.72
CA MET A 78 8.79 -12.65 -0.39
C MET A 78 7.38 -13.13 -0.71
N LEU A 79 7.26 -14.09 -1.63
CA LEU A 79 5.99 -14.69 -2.07
C LEU A 79 5.57 -15.89 -1.20
N SER A 80 6.40 -16.35 -0.26
CA SER A 80 6.14 -17.55 0.56
C SER A 80 4.96 -17.42 1.54
N THR A 81 4.30 -16.25 1.63
CA THR A 81 3.17 -16.01 2.55
C THR A 81 1.90 -15.45 1.91
N GLY A 82 1.83 -15.36 0.56
CA GLY A 82 0.64 -14.91 -0.16
C GLY A 82 0.53 -15.54 -1.56
N ARG A 83 -0.66 -16.01 -1.95
CA ARG A 83 -0.91 -16.62 -3.27
C ARG A 83 -0.59 -15.62 -4.39
N LYS A 84 0.25 -16.04 -5.36
CA LYS A 84 0.72 -15.24 -6.50
C LYS A 84 -0.39 -14.69 -7.42
N ASP A 85 -1.63 -15.17 -7.29
CA ASP A 85 -2.73 -14.89 -8.21
C ASP A 85 -3.84 -13.98 -7.65
N GLU A 86 -3.73 -13.53 -6.41
CA GLU A 86 -4.65 -12.56 -5.79
C GLU A 86 -3.96 -11.21 -5.60
N LYS A 87 -3.55 -10.55 -6.70
CA LYS A 87 -3.28 -9.11 -6.68
C LYS A 87 -4.52 -8.41 -6.12
N ILE A 88 -4.45 -7.97 -4.85
CA ILE A 88 -5.44 -7.17 -4.10
C ILE A 88 -6.86 -7.21 -4.70
N ARG A 89 -7.50 -8.39 -4.72
CA ARG A 89 -8.92 -8.44 -5.09
C ARG A 89 -9.81 -7.98 -3.93
N PHE A 90 -9.35 -8.16 -2.70
CA PHE A 90 -10.20 -8.03 -1.51
C PHE A 90 -10.34 -6.62 -0.92
N LEU A 91 -9.46 -5.66 -1.23
CA LEU A 91 -9.70 -4.25 -0.84
C LEU A 91 -10.82 -3.58 -1.66
N ARG A 92 -11.26 -4.18 -2.78
CA ARG A 92 -12.23 -3.57 -3.70
C ARG A 92 -13.70 -3.87 -3.42
N GLU A 93 -14.01 -4.90 -2.64
CA GLU A 93 -15.41 -5.28 -2.35
C GLU A 93 -15.84 -5.04 -0.89
N GLY A 94 -14.89 -4.80 0.03
CA GLY A 94 -15.14 -4.83 1.48
C GLY A 94 -15.09 -3.52 2.24
N THR A 95 -14.61 -2.40 1.68
CA THR A 95 -14.53 -1.13 2.42
C THR A 95 -15.90 -0.45 2.48
N LYS A 96 -16.77 -0.95 3.37
CA LYS A 96 -17.78 -0.11 4.01
C LYS A 96 -17.04 1.12 4.54
N ARG A 97 -17.30 2.25 3.88
CA ARG A 97 -17.15 3.63 4.36
C ARG A 97 -16.69 3.69 5.81
N ILE A 98 -15.41 3.98 6.06
CA ILE A 98 -14.98 4.51 7.35
C ILE A 98 -15.59 5.92 7.45
N LYS A 99 -16.88 5.98 7.82
CA LYS A 99 -17.60 7.21 8.18
C LYS A 99 -17.53 7.50 9.69
N ASP A 100 -16.85 6.65 10.45
CA ASP A 100 -16.75 6.76 11.90
C ASP A 100 -15.29 6.96 12.32
N ALA A 101 -14.70 8.08 11.88
CA ALA A 101 -13.69 8.72 12.73
C ALA A 101 -14.47 9.52 13.80
N PRO A 102 -14.24 9.28 15.11
CA PRO A 102 -14.90 10.09 16.13
C PRO A 102 -14.50 11.56 15.93
N LYS A 103 -15.49 12.41 15.67
CA LYS A 103 -15.32 13.86 15.66
C LYS A 103 -14.81 14.27 17.03
N VAL A 104 -13.55 14.65 17.12
CA VAL A 104 -13.00 15.33 18.30
C VAL A 104 -13.81 16.62 18.49
N PRO A 105 -14.50 16.83 19.64
CA PRO A 105 -15.15 18.10 19.89
C PRO A 105 -14.08 19.17 20.03
N ARG A 106 -14.11 20.19 19.16
CA ARG A 106 -13.40 21.45 19.44
C ARG A 106 -14.14 22.12 20.59
N SER A 107 -13.54 22.10 21.77
CA SER A 107 -13.91 23.01 22.85
C SER A 107 -13.32 24.38 22.55
N GLN A 108 -14.17 25.35 22.19
CA GLN A 108 -14.03 26.77 22.53
C GLN A 108 -15.42 27.37 22.69
#